data_AF-A0A4R2JJJ0-F1
#
_entry.id   AF-A0A4R2JJJ0-F1
#
_cell.length_a   1.000
_cell.length_b   1.000
_cell.length_c   1.000
_cell.angle_alpha   90.00
_cell.angle_beta   90.00
_cell.angle_gamma   90.00
#
_symmetry.space_group_name_H-M   'P 1'
#
loop_
_entity.id
_entity.type
_entity.pdbx_description
1 polymer ?
#
loop_
_entity_poly.entity_id
_entity_poly.type
_entity_poly.pdbx_seq_one_letter_code
_entity_poly.pdbx_strand_id
1 'polypeptide(L)'
;MTESGAVDRHASWLELFFDLVVVVAVAQLAHLLHGDAHHGPGGMDIITFFTLYLAIWLVWTAFTLYSNVVADRVRVRAMFLGMAGIATMAAAVPHSMDGRANLFAAAYLITTAIGVNAFQRSGMVLLTWTAASQNAGLVPWVVSFWVGNPWWKLGLWLFGIALTMFASVLMSRGDHEEMLTRLNERLAKRAERQPRGSKEPGWTALVAARLDAGHLGERFGLFVIIVLGEAMLQLVGAVAAIEDWRPGGGEGWLLLLTVVSAFLLLITLWGLNVRHAFAEETHFPPALLLPAHFVVIASITTVAAGLGAAAAGSADHLNPSSTWLMCGGVSAFLLVVNLLVTHTRLWPVRAVAVLLPLVVAVVAPWLPAAVIVTVLAVAAGGQLMSLFAVSRSDK
;
A
#
# COMPACT_ATOMS: atom_id res chain seq x y z
N MET A 1 -2.67 29.24 -30.85
CA MET A 1 -2.09 28.21 -29.96
C MET A 1 -3.25 27.41 -29.42
N THR A 2 -3.58 26.31 -30.07
CA THR A 2 -4.59 25.37 -29.59
C THR A 2 -3.99 24.63 -28.41
N GLU A 3 -4.52 24.86 -27.21
CA GLU A 3 -4.38 23.93 -26.10
C GLU A 3 -4.84 22.56 -26.64
N SER A 4 -3.88 21.68 -26.94
CA SER A 4 -4.18 20.27 -27.08
C SER A 4 -4.69 19.84 -25.71
N GLY A 5 -6.00 19.65 -25.58
CA GLY A 5 -6.59 19.07 -24.38
C GLY A 5 -5.76 17.85 -24.01
N ALA A 6 -5.15 17.89 -22.83
CA ALA A 6 -4.54 16.71 -22.27
C ALA A 6 -5.66 15.68 -22.22
N VAL A 7 -5.59 14.66 -23.07
CA VAL A 7 -6.53 13.55 -23.01
C VAL A 7 -6.29 12.92 -21.64
N ASP A 8 -7.31 12.96 -20.77
CA ASP A 8 -7.24 12.32 -19.47
C ASP A 8 -6.83 10.86 -19.68
N ARG A 9 -5.66 10.52 -19.16
CA ARG A 9 -5.08 9.20 -19.33
C ARG A 9 -5.62 8.29 -18.24
N HIS A 10 -6.32 7.24 -18.67
CA HIS A 10 -6.89 6.23 -17.77
C HIS A 10 -5.99 5.02 -17.58
N ALA A 11 -6.26 4.29 -16.49
CA ALA A 11 -5.62 3.01 -16.20
C ALA A 11 -5.86 2.00 -17.33
N SER A 12 -4.77 1.49 -17.90
CA SER A 12 -4.85 0.44 -18.91
C SER A 12 -5.21 -0.91 -18.28
N TRP A 13 -5.80 -1.82 -19.07
CA TRP A 13 -6.08 -3.19 -18.64
C TRP A 13 -4.86 -3.92 -18.08
N LEU A 14 -3.68 -3.66 -18.65
CA LEU A 14 -2.43 -4.26 -18.18
C LEU A 14 -2.05 -3.76 -16.78
N GLU A 15 -2.24 -2.47 -16.50
CA GLU A 15 -1.99 -1.88 -15.18
C GLU A 15 -2.99 -2.40 -14.15
N LEU A 16 -4.27 -2.52 -14.51
CA LEU A 16 -5.28 -3.10 -13.63
C LEU A 16 -5.01 -4.58 -13.33
N PHE A 17 -4.58 -5.35 -14.34
CA PHE A 17 -4.20 -6.74 -14.14
C PHE A 17 -2.95 -6.87 -13.24
N PHE A 18 -2.00 -5.94 -13.35
CA PHE A 18 -0.84 -5.88 -12.46
C PHE A 18 -1.28 -5.64 -11.01
N ASP A 19 -2.17 -4.67 -10.81
CA ASP A 19 -2.73 -4.31 -9.50
C ASP A 19 -3.48 -5.50 -8.86
N LEU A 20 -4.21 -6.30 -9.67
CA LEU A 20 -4.83 -7.55 -9.21
C LEU A 20 -3.81 -8.62 -8.78
N VAL A 21 -2.68 -8.77 -9.47
CA VAL A 21 -1.64 -9.73 -9.01
C VAL A 21 -1.05 -9.28 -7.68
N VAL A 22 -0.91 -7.98 -7.46
CA VAL A 22 -0.40 -7.43 -6.20
C VAL A 22 -1.38 -7.64 -5.04
N VAL A 23 -2.71 -7.55 -5.27
CA VAL A 23 -3.68 -7.82 -4.18
C VAL A 23 -3.62 -9.27 -3.69
N VAL A 24 -3.24 -10.23 -4.53
CA VAL A 24 -3.01 -11.61 -4.07
C VAL A 24 -1.93 -11.66 -2.97
N ALA A 25 -0.89 -10.83 -3.08
CA ALA A 25 0.12 -10.71 -2.03
C ALA A 25 -0.45 -10.08 -0.75
N VAL A 26 -1.33 -9.07 -0.90
CA VAL A 26 -2.04 -8.45 0.22
C VAL A 26 -2.93 -9.45 0.96
N ALA A 27 -3.63 -10.33 0.22
CA ALA A 27 -4.41 -11.41 0.79
C ALA A 27 -3.55 -12.37 1.63
N GLN A 28 -2.41 -12.82 1.08
CA GLN A 28 -1.47 -13.69 1.82
C GLN A 28 -0.91 -13.02 3.08
N LEU A 29 -0.65 -11.72 3.02
CA LEU A 29 -0.21 -10.95 4.18
C LEU A 29 -1.30 -10.84 5.24
N ALA A 30 -2.55 -10.62 4.85
CA ALA A 30 -3.67 -10.60 5.80
C ALA A 30 -3.83 -11.95 6.53
N HIS A 31 -3.64 -13.07 5.82
CA HIS A 31 -3.64 -14.40 6.45
C HIS A 31 -2.54 -14.59 7.50
N LEU A 32 -1.38 -13.93 7.37
CA LEU A 32 -0.36 -13.95 8.44
C LEU A 32 -0.87 -13.31 9.74
N LEU A 33 -1.82 -12.37 9.66
CA LEU A 33 -2.38 -11.68 10.82
C LEU A 33 -3.55 -12.42 11.47
N HIS A 34 -4.10 -13.46 10.84
CA HIS A 34 -5.24 -14.18 11.40
C HIS A 34 -4.86 -14.99 12.66
N GLY A 35 -3.63 -15.52 12.73
CA GLY A 35 -3.15 -16.31 13.88
C GLY A 35 -4.05 -17.51 14.24
N ASP A 36 -3.69 -18.24 15.29
CA ASP A 36 -4.64 -19.17 15.92
C ASP A 36 -5.64 -18.36 16.75
N ALA A 37 -6.93 -18.67 16.67
CA ALA A 37 -8.03 -17.91 17.27
C ALA A 37 -7.84 -17.61 18.78
N HIS A 38 -7.04 -18.41 19.48
CA HIS A 38 -6.79 -18.25 20.92
C HIS A 38 -5.61 -17.33 21.25
N HIS A 39 -4.60 -17.22 20.38
CA HIS A 39 -3.37 -16.49 20.67
C HIS A 39 -3.20 -15.20 19.86
N GLY A 40 -3.91 -15.07 18.73
CA GLY A 40 -3.76 -13.94 17.80
C GLY A 40 -2.36 -13.90 17.17
N PRO A 41 -2.08 -12.92 16.29
CA PRO A 41 -0.75 -12.76 15.71
C PRO A 41 0.27 -12.38 16.77
N GLY A 42 1.42 -13.06 16.76
CA GLY A 42 2.55 -12.74 17.61
C GLY A 42 3.26 -11.46 17.16
N GLY A 43 4.09 -10.87 18.02
CA GLY A 43 4.85 -9.67 17.66
C GLY A 43 5.74 -9.87 16.43
N MET A 44 6.27 -11.08 16.23
CA MET A 44 7.05 -11.43 15.05
C MET A 44 6.20 -11.42 13.77
N ASP A 45 4.97 -11.93 13.82
CA ASP A 45 4.06 -11.95 12.67
C ASP A 45 3.68 -10.54 12.25
N ILE A 46 3.45 -9.65 13.22
CA ILE A 46 3.14 -8.24 12.99
C ILE A 46 4.31 -7.52 12.31
N ILE A 47 5.53 -7.69 12.83
CA ILE A 47 6.72 -7.06 12.24
C ILE A 47 6.98 -7.64 10.85
N THR A 48 6.81 -8.96 10.68
CA THR A 48 6.93 -9.64 9.38
C THR A 48 5.91 -9.08 8.39
N PHE A 49 4.63 -8.98 8.77
CA PHE A 49 3.58 -8.38 7.97
C PHE A 49 3.98 -7.01 7.43
N PHE A 50 4.33 -6.07 8.30
CA PHE A 50 4.69 -4.71 7.86
C PHE A 50 5.95 -4.69 6.99
N THR A 51 6.95 -5.53 7.30
CA THR A 51 8.19 -5.61 6.54
C THR A 51 7.95 -6.12 5.12
N LEU A 52 7.22 -7.23 4.98
CA LEU A 52 6.94 -7.85 3.69
C LEU A 52 5.96 -7.01 2.87
N TYR A 53 4.94 -6.42 3.51
CA TYR A 53 4.04 -5.49 2.85
C TYR A 53 4.80 -4.30 2.29
N LEU A 54 5.66 -3.67 3.10
CA LEU A 54 6.45 -2.53 2.63
C LEU A 54 7.39 -2.94 1.49
N ALA A 55 8.00 -4.13 1.53
CA ALA A 55 8.80 -4.65 0.42
C ALA A 55 7.98 -4.84 -0.87
N ILE A 56 6.80 -5.47 -0.79
CA ILE A 56 5.89 -5.65 -1.94
C ILE A 56 5.41 -4.31 -2.47
N TRP A 57 5.05 -3.39 -1.57
CA TRP A 57 4.62 -2.04 -1.93
C TRP A 57 5.72 -1.27 -2.65
N LEU A 58 6.98 -1.36 -2.21
CA LEU A 58 8.11 -0.74 -2.93
C LEU A 58 8.25 -1.27 -4.36
N VAL A 59 8.10 -2.58 -4.56
CA VAL A 59 8.12 -3.17 -5.90
C VAL A 59 6.93 -2.67 -6.71
N TRP A 60 5.72 -2.71 -6.16
CA TRP A 60 4.52 -2.20 -6.83
C TRP A 60 4.68 -0.73 -7.23
N THR A 61 5.12 0.14 -6.31
CA THR A 61 5.39 1.56 -6.58
C THR A 61 6.40 1.71 -7.72
N ALA A 62 7.45 0.89 -7.79
CA ALA A 62 8.41 0.95 -8.89
C ALA A 62 7.79 0.71 -10.26
N PHE A 63 6.97 -0.33 -10.38
CA PHE A 63 6.29 -0.67 -11.62
C PHE A 63 5.18 0.33 -11.95
N THR A 64 4.49 0.87 -10.94
CA THR A 64 3.46 1.89 -11.11
C THR A 64 4.03 3.22 -11.59
N LEU A 65 5.14 3.67 -10.99
CA LEU A 65 5.86 4.86 -11.46
C LEU A 65 6.47 4.63 -12.84
N TYR A 66 7.00 3.42 -13.12
CA TYR A 66 7.47 3.04 -14.45
C TYR A 66 6.37 3.16 -15.52
N SER A 67 5.19 2.59 -15.29
CA SER A 67 4.12 2.64 -16.29
C SER A 67 3.52 4.04 -16.44
N ASN A 68 3.45 4.80 -15.35
CA ASN A 68 3.02 6.20 -15.36
C ASN A 68 3.94 7.04 -16.25
N VAL A 69 5.26 6.96 -16.05
CA VAL A 69 6.24 7.77 -16.78
C VAL A 69 6.41 7.31 -18.24
N VAL A 70 6.42 6.00 -18.49
CA VAL A 70 6.74 5.46 -19.82
C VAL A 70 5.55 5.44 -20.77
N ALA A 71 4.32 5.44 -20.23
CA ALA A 71 3.09 5.51 -21.01
C ALA A 71 3.01 4.45 -22.11
N ASP A 72 2.80 4.88 -23.36
CA ASP A 72 2.60 4.00 -24.51
C ASP A 72 3.83 3.13 -24.85
N ARG A 73 5.00 3.45 -24.28
CA ARG A 73 6.24 2.69 -24.52
C ARG A 73 6.51 1.62 -23.46
N VAL A 74 5.53 1.32 -22.61
CA VAL A 74 5.65 0.32 -21.54
C VAL A 74 6.03 -1.03 -22.16
N ARG A 75 7.09 -1.62 -21.61
CA ARG A 75 7.53 -2.94 -22.03
C ARG A 75 6.68 -3.99 -21.34
N VAL A 76 5.70 -4.50 -22.06
CA VAL A 76 4.78 -5.56 -21.61
C VAL A 76 5.54 -6.75 -20.99
N ARG A 77 6.68 -7.16 -21.57
CA ARG A 77 7.53 -8.22 -21.01
C ARG A 77 8.05 -7.92 -19.61
N ALA A 78 8.43 -6.66 -19.33
CA ALA A 78 8.89 -6.27 -18.00
C ALA A 78 7.73 -6.33 -16.99
N MET A 79 6.54 -5.87 -17.37
CA MET A 79 5.32 -5.98 -16.55
C MET A 79 5.00 -7.43 -16.18
N PHE A 80 5.00 -8.35 -17.15
CA PHE A 80 4.73 -9.76 -16.87
C PHE A 80 5.80 -10.42 -15.98
N LEU A 81 7.08 -10.10 -16.19
CA LEU A 81 8.15 -10.56 -15.29
C LEU A 81 7.99 -9.97 -13.88
N GLY A 82 7.53 -8.72 -13.76
CA GLY A 82 7.17 -8.09 -12.51
C GLY A 82 6.04 -8.83 -11.79
N MET A 83 4.95 -9.15 -12.51
CA MET A 83 3.82 -9.94 -11.98
C MET A 83 4.27 -11.32 -11.50
N ALA A 84 5.08 -12.04 -12.28
CA ALA A 84 5.60 -13.34 -11.89
C ALA A 84 6.47 -13.23 -10.62
N GLY A 85 7.27 -12.17 -10.52
CA GLY A 85 8.08 -11.85 -9.36
C GLY A 85 7.23 -11.60 -8.10
N ILE A 86 6.23 -10.73 -8.19
CA ILE A 86 5.31 -10.44 -7.07
C ILE A 86 4.48 -11.66 -6.69
N ALA A 87 4.01 -12.45 -7.66
CA ALA A 87 3.30 -13.71 -7.38
C ALA A 87 4.20 -14.72 -6.65
N THR A 88 5.49 -14.77 -7.01
CA THR A 88 6.48 -15.60 -6.29
C THR A 88 6.71 -15.08 -4.87
N MET A 89 6.78 -13.76 -4.68
CA MET A 89 6.86 -13.15 -3.35
C MET A 89 5.61 -13.52 -2.52
N ALA A 90 4.41 -13.38 -3.09
CA ALA A 90 3.15 -13.76 -2.45
C ALA A 90 3.14 -15.24 -2.01
N ALA A 91 3.56 -16.15 -2.88
CA ALA A 91 3.65 -17.58 -2.58
C ALA A 91 4.69 -17.92 -1.49
N ALA A 92 5.67 -17.03 -1.27
CA ALA A 92 6.69 -17.15 -0.24
C ALA A 92 6.29 -16.48 1.09
N VAL A 93 5.20 -15.70 1.13
CA VAL A 93 4.69 -15.06 2.36
C VAL A 93 4.36 -16.11 3.43
N PRO A 94 3.60 -17.19 3.13
CA PRO A 94 3.48 -18.31 4.05
C PRO A 94 4.85 -18.97 4.27
N HIS A 95 5.27 -19.15 5.52
CA HIS A 95 6.60 -19.67 5.88
C HIS A 95 7.78 -18.75 5.48
N SER A 96 7.53 -17.44 5.40
CA SER A 96 8.55 -16.43 5.09
C SER A 96 9.64 -16.30 6.14
N MET A 97 9.42 -16.77 7.37
CA MET A 97 10.43 -16.84 8.43
C MET A 97 11.11 -18.21 8.57
N ASP A 98 10.63 -19.21 7.84
CA ASP A 98 11.13 -20.59 7.88
C ASP A 98 11.76 -20.97 6.52
N GLY A 99 11.16 -21.94 5.82
CA GLY A 99 11.71 -22.55 4.62
C GLY A 99 11.66 -21.67 3.36
N ARG A 100 10.86 -20.59 3.34
CA ARG A 100 10.67 -19.75 2.14
C ARG A 100 11.28 -18.36 2.25
N ALA A 101 11.99 -18.06 3.33
CA ALA A 101 12.63 -16.77 3.55
C ALA A 101 13.58 -16.35 2.42
N ASN A 102 14.41 -17.29 1.96
CA ASN A 102 15.35 -17.06 0.84
C ASN A 102 14.62 -16.89 -0.50
N LEU A 103 13.48 -17.58 -0.69
CA LEU A 103 12.67 -17.44 -1.89
C LEU A 103 12.07 -16.04 -1.97
N PHE A 104 11.52 -15.53 -0.85
CA PHE A 104 11.00 -14.17 -0.79
C PHE A 104 12.10 -13.14 -1.09
N ALA A 105 13.26 -13.24 -0.43
CA ALA A 105 14.37 -12.32 -0.65
C ALA A 105 14.90 -12.36 -2.11
N ALA A 106 15.03 -13.55 -2.69
CA ALA A 106 15.47 -13.71 -4.08
C ALA A 106 14.44 -13.09 -5.05
N ALA A 107 13.16 -13.37 -4.84
CA ALA A 107 12.09 -12.81 -5.66
C ALA A 107 12.04 -11.28 -5.56
N TYR A 108 12.18 -10.71 -4.35
CA TYR A 108 12.29 -9.27 -4.16
C TYR A 108 13.46 -8.67 -4.96
N LEU A 109 14.69 -9.19 -4.77
CA LEU A 109 15.89 -8.71 -5.45
C LEU A 109 15.78 -8.77 -6.99
N ILE A 110 15.28 -9.90 -7.51
CA ILE A 110 15.12 -10.12 -8.96
C ILE A 110 14.07 -9.16 -9.53
N THR A 111 12.94 -9.02 -8.85
CA THR A 111 11.82 -8.17 -9.31
C THR A 111 12.21 -6.70 -9.29
N THR A 112 12.92 -6.25 -8.25
CA THR A 112 13.48 -4.90 -8.20
C THR A 112 14.49 -4.68 -9.32
N ALA A 113 15.38 -5.63 -9.58
CA ALA A 113 16.35 -5.52 -10.68
C ALA A 113 15.66 -5.43 -12.06
N ILE A 114 14.56 -6.17 -12.27
CA ILE A 114 13.74 -6.07 -13.48
C ILE A 114 13.14 -4.67 -13.61
N GLY A 115 12.54 -4.14 -12.53
CA GLY A 115 11.97 -2.79 -12.50
C GLY A 115 12.99 -1.70 -12.81
N VAL A 116 14.16 -1.76 -12.17
CA VAL A 116 15.28 -0.84 -12.40
C VAL A 116 15.77 -0.91 -13.85
N ASN A 117 15.99 -2.11 -14.39
CA ASN A 117 16.44 -2.28 -15.77
C ASN A 117 15.39 -1.79 -16.79
N ALA A 118 14.10 -2.03 -16.52
CA ALA A 118 13.01 -1.51 -17.33
C ALA A 118 13.03 0.03 -17.37
N PHE A 119 13.23 0.66 -16.21
CA PHE A 119 13.31 2.12 -16.07
C PHE A 119 14.57 2.70 -16.75
N GLN A 120 15.76 2.15 -16.48
CA GLN A 120 17.02 2.62 -17.06
C GLN A 120 17.01 2.59 -18.58
N ARG A 121 16.52 1.50 -19.18
CA ARG A 121 16.44 1.36 -20.63
C ARG A 121 15.35 2.22 -21.28
N SER A 122 14.53 2.95 -20.50
CA SER A 122 13.58 3.91 -21.03
C SER A 122 14.22 5.28 -21.35
N GLY A 123 15.44 5.53 -20.84
CA GLY A 123 16.14 6.81 -21.00
C GLY A 123 15.62 7.93 -20.10
N MET A 124 14.61 7.66 -19.26
CA MET A 124 14.06 8.61 -18.31
C MET A 124 14.61 8.37 -16.91
N VAL A 125 14.77 9.45 -16.14
CA VAL A 125 15.24 9.38 -14.76
C VAL A 125 14.17 9.99 -13.85
N LEU A 126 13.59 9.16 -12.98
CA LEU A 126 12.84 9.64 -11.82
C LEU A 126 13.84 10.20 -10.83
N LEU A 127 13.88 11.52 -10.76
CA LEU A 127 14.85 12.26 -9.99
C LEU A 127 14.65 12.11 -8.47
N THR A 128 13.40 12.01 -8.03
CA THR A 128 13.02 11.74 -6.64
C THR A 128 13.28 10.29 -6.21
N TRP A 129 13.53 9.39 -7.16
CA TRP A 129 13.62 7.95 -6.93
C TRP A 129 14.70 7.33 -7.84
N THR A 130 15.93 7.79 -7.67
CA THR A 130 17.04 7.37 -8.54
C THR A 130 17.43 5.91 -8.30
N ALA A 131 17.88 5.22 -9.35
CA ALA A 131 18.41 3.85 -9.26
C ALA A 131 19.59 3.72 -8.25
N ALA A 132 20.24 4.83 -7.89
CA ALA A 132 21.31 4.85 -6.90
C ALA A 132 20.81 4.67 -5.45
N SER A 133 19.62 5.20 -5.09
CA SER A 133 19.03 4.96 -3.77
C SER A 133 18.59 3.51 -3.58
N GLN A 134 18.17 2.86 -4.67
CA GLN A 134 17.72 1.46 -4.64
C GLN A 134 18.89 0.49 -4.37
N ASN A 135 20.06 0.70 -4.97
CA ASN A 135 21.17 -0.25 -4.84
C ASN A 135 21.70 -0.41 -3.41
N ALA A 136 21.76 0.68 -2.63
CA ALA A 136 22.24 0.62 -1.25
C ALA A 136 21.30 -0.22 -0.38
N GLY A 137 20.00 -0.05 -0.56
CA GLY A 137 18.97 -0.79 0.16
C GLY A 137 18.93 -2.29 -0.14
N LEU A 138 19.46 -2.75 -1.28
CA LEU A 138 19.51 -4.17 -1.64
C LEU A 138 20.64 -4.94 -0.96
N VAL A 139 21.69 -4.27 -0.47
CA VAL A 139 22.84 -4.95 0.17
C VAL A 139 22.41 -5.75 1.41
N PRO A 140 21.62 -5.21 2.35
CA PRO A 140 21.12 -6.01 3.48
C PRO A 140 20.29 -7.23 3.08
N TRP A 141 19.52 -7.14 1.99
CA TRP A 141 18.77 -8.27 1.44
C TRP A 141 19.69 -9.37 0.92
N VAL A 142 20.79 -9.00 0.25
CA VAL A 142 21.81 -9.96 -0.18
C VAL A 142 22.48 -10.60 1.04
N VAL A 143 22.90 -9.82 2.03
CA VAL A 143 23.53 -10.34 3.26
C VAL A 143 22.61 -11.32 4.00
N SER A 144 21.29 -11.13 3.91
CA SER A 144 20.29 -11.98 4.57
C SER A 144 20.28 -13.45 4.15
N PHE A 145 20.91 -13.80 3.01
CA PHE A 145 21.03 -15.20 2.55
C PHE A 145 21.96 -16.04 3.42
N TRP A 146 22.95 -15.40 4.06
CA TRP A 146 23.90 -16.08 4.95
C TRP A 146 23.46 -16.06 6.41
N VAL A 147 22.30 -15.48 6.71
CA VAL A 147 21.75 -15.40 8.07
C VAL A 147 20.64 -16.42 8.22
N GLY A 148 20.88 -17.43 9.07
CA GLY A 148 19.90 -18.48 9.38
C GLY A 148 18.89 -18.10 10.46
N ASN A 149 19.18 -17.09 11.28
CA ASN A 149 18.28 -16.66 12.36
C ASN A 149 17.18 -15.72 11.81
N PRO A 150 15.88 -16.03 12.01
CA PRO A 150 14.78 -15.23 11.45
C PRO A 150 14.74 -13.78 11.94
N TRP A 151 15.09 -13.50 13.21
CA TRP A 151 15.08 -12.14 13.75
C TRP A 151 16.13 -11.25 13.10
N TRP A 152 17.37 -11.76 12.96
CA TRP A 152 18.43 -11.01 12.29
C TRP A 152 18.13 -10.80 10.80
N LYS A 153 17.51 -11.79 10.17
CA LYS A 153 17.07 -11.71 8.78
C LYS A 153 16.02 -10.62 8.58
N LEU A 154 15.00 -10.61 9.43
CA LEU A 154 13.96 -9.59 9.43
C LEU A 154 14.54 -8.19 9.71
N GLY A 155 15.47 -8.08 10.65
CA GLY A 155 16.20 -6.84 10.94
C GLY A 155 17.00 -6.32 9.74
N LEU A 156 17.67 -7.21 8.99
CA LEU A 156 18.38 -6.83 7.77
C LEU A 156 17.42 -6.34 6.68
N TRP A 157 16.28 -6.99 6.50
CA TRP A 157 15.27 -6.57 5.52
C TRP A 157 14.69 -5.19 5.85
N LEU A 158 14.30 -4.99 7.12
CA LEU A 158 13.86 -3.68 7.62
C LEU A 158 14.93 -2.61 7.43
N PHE A 159 16.19 -2.93 7.73
CA PHE A 159 17.31 -2.00 7.54
C PHE A 159 17.50 -1.64 6.05
N GLY A 160 17.41 -2.62 5.14
CA GLY A 160 17.47 -2.38 3.70
C GLY A 160 16.33 -1.50 3.18
N ILE A 161 15.12 -1.72 3.68
CA ILE A 161 13.97 -0.85 3.37
C ILE A 161 14.18 0.56 3.92
N ALA A 162 14.58 0.70 5.19
CA ALA A 162 14.84 1.98 5.82
C ALA A 162 15.92 2.77 5.08
N LEU A 163 16.98 2.10 4.63
CA LEU A 163 18.03 2.70 3.80
C LEU A 163 17.50 3.19 2.45
N THR A 164 16.63 2.40 1.81
CA THR A 164 15.96 2.77 0.54
C THR A 164 15.09 4.02 0.72
N MET A 165 14.30 4.07 1.80
CA MET A 165 13.45 5.21 2.15
C MET A 165 14.26 6.44 2.51
N PHE A 166 15.27 6.30 3.36
CA PHE A 166 16.16 7.39 3.75
C PHE A 166 16.90 7.99 2.55
N ALA A 167 17.46 7.15 1.68
CA ALA A 167 18.13 7.62 0.48
C ALA A 167 17.16 8.34 -0.48
N SER A 168 15.92 7.86 -0.59
CA SER A 168 14.88 8.53 -1.40
C SER A 168 14.53 9.92 -0.86
N VAL A 169 14.36 10.06 0.47
CA VAL A 169 14.07 11.35 1.12
C VAL A 169 15.24 12.33 1.00
N LEU A 170 16.47 11.85 1.23
CA LEU A 170 17.66 12.71 1.18
C LEU A 170 17.91 13.23 -0.24
N MET A 171 17.74 12.37 -1.26
CA MET A 171 17.90 12.76 -2.65
C MET A 171 16.81 13.73 -3.09
N SER A 172 15.57 13.58 -2.62
CA SER A 172 14.46 14.50 -2.89
C SER A 172 14.72 15.96 -2.47
N ARG A 173 15.75 16.25 -1.66
CA ARG A 173 16.12 17.62 -1.24
C ARG A 173 17.19 18.29 -2.12
N GLY A 174 17.82 17.56 -3.05
CA GLY A 174 18.85 18.12 -3.94
C GLY A 174 18.26 18.94 -5.11
N ASP A 175 19.06 19.81 -5.71
CA ASP A 175 18.65 20.54 -6.92
C ASP A 175 18.78 19.61 -8.16
N HIS A 176 17.66 18.96 -8.50
CA HIS A 176 17.62 17.86 -9.45
C HIS A 176 17.81 18.31 -10.90
N GLU A 177 17.38 19.54 -11.22
CA GLU A 177 17.58 20.14 -12.54
C GLU A 177 19.07 20.42 -12.79
N GLU A 178 19.78 20.90 -11.77
CA GLU A 178 21.22 21.12 -11.85
C GLU A 178 21.97 19.78 -12.04
N MET A 179 21.56 18.72 -11.33
CA MET A 179 22.17 17.39 -11.48
C MET A 179 21.94 16.79 -12.89
N LEU A 180 20.72 16.89 -13.44
CA LEU A 180 20.44 16.42 -14.80
C LEU A 180 21.22 17.21 -15.85
N THR A 181 21.31 18.53 -15.68
CA THR A 181 22.07 19.39 -16.60
C THR A 181 23.54 18.97 -16.62
N ARG A 182 24.14 18.79 -15.43
CA ARG A 182 25.52 18.29 -15.29
C ARG A 182 25.73 16.91 -15.90
N LEU A 183 24.76 15.99 -15.77
CA LEU A 183 24.84 14.65 -16.35
C LEU A 183 24.71 14.67 -17.87
N ASN A 184 23.76 15.43 -18.42
CA ASN A 184 23.59 15.60 -19.86
C ASN A 184 24.82 16.26 -20.50
N GLU A 185 25.40 17.27 -19.86
CA GLU A 185 26.66 17.87 -20.32
C GLU A 185 27.83 16.87 -20.33
N ARG A 186 27.94 16.00 -19.30
CA ARG A 186 28.97 14.95 -19.25
C ARG A 186 28.79 13.92 -20.36
N LEU A 187 27.56 13.55 -20.67
CA LEU A 187 27.26 12.61 -21.75
C LEU A 187 27.55 13.24 -23.12
N ALA A 188 27.17 14.51 -23.34
CA ALA A 188 27.49 15.25 -24.55
C ALA A 188 29.01 15.35 -24.77
N LYS A 189 29.78 15.71 -23.74
CA LYS A 189 31.26 15.75 -23.80
C LYS A 189 31.89 14.38 -24.07
N ARG A 190 31.27 13.29 -23.62
CA ARG A 190 31.73 11.92 -23.95
C ARG A 190 31.44 11.55 -25.39
N ALA A 191 30.28 11.95 -25.91
CA ALA A 191 29.91 11.74 -27.30
C ALA A 191 30.84 12.51 -28.26
N GLU A 192 31.20 13.75 -27.92
CA GLU A 192 32.16 14.55 -28.71
C GLU A 192 33.56 13.93 -28.78
N ARG A 193 33.96 13.15 -27.77
CA ARG A 193 35.24 12.42 -27.74
C ARG A 193 35.20 11.10 -28.53
N GLN A 194 34.04 10.69 -29.03
CA GLN A 194 33.89 9.45 -29.79
C GLN A 194 34.34 9.68 -31.24
N PRO A 195 35.23 8.84 -31.81
CA PRO A 195 35.74 9.03 -33.16
C PRO A 195 34.62 8.96 -34.21
N ARG A 196 34.66 9.88 -35.18
CA ARG A 196 33.66 10.20 -36.23
C ARG A 196 33.17 9.03 -37.13
N GLY A 197 33.53 7.78 -36.85
CA GLY A 197 33.18 6.59 -37.65
C GLY A 197 32.08 5.68 -37.07
N SER A 198 31.52 5.96 -35.88
CA SER A 198 30.41 5.17 -35.32
C SER A 198 29.08 5.54 -35.97
N LYS A 199 28.37 4.55 -36.53
CA LYS A 199 27.18 4.74 -37.39
C LYS A 199 25.90 5.25 -36.70
N GLU A 200 25.89 5.52 -35.40
CA GLU A 200 24.77 6.20 -34.74
C GLU A 200 25.27 7.18 -33.67
N PRO A 201 24.69 8.39 -33.55
CA PRO A 201 24.86 9.22 -32.36
C PRO A 201 24.10 8.54 -31.21
N GLY A 202 24.74 7.58 -30.53
CA GLY A 202 24.14 6.71 -29.52
C GLY A 202 24.00 7.32 -28.14
N TRP A 203 23.82 8.63 -28.01
CA TRP A 203 23.52 9.25 -26.71
C TRP A 203 22.09 9.76 -26.70
N THR A 204 21.25 9.12 -25.89
CA THR A 204 19.91 9.60 -25.57
C THR A 204 20.03 10.59 -24.42
N ALA A 205 19.57 11.83 -24.63
CA ALA A 205 19.48 12.81 -23.56
C ALA A 205 18.61 12.26 -22.42
N LEU A 206 19.11 12.36 -21.18
CA LEU A 206 18.34 11.96 -20.01
C LEU A 206 17.26 13.02 -19.80
N VAL A 207 16.00 12.59 -19.81
CA VAL A 207 14.85 13.46 -19.58
C VAL A 207 14.33 13.24 -18.16
N ALA A 208 14.09 14.34 -17.45
CA ALA A 208 13.38 14.32 -16.17
C ALA A 208 12.02 13.66 -16.36
N ALA A 209 11.76 12.56 -15.67
CA ALA A 209 10.45 11.93 -15.69
C ALA A 209 9.42 12.89 -15.06
N ARG A 210 8.41 13.29 -15.83
CA ARG A 210 7.22 13.97 -15.30
C ARG A 210 6.19 12.91 -14.93
N LEU A 211 5.71 12.96 -13.69
CA LEU A 211 4.63 12.10 -13.23
C LEU A 211 3.30 12.70 -13.66
N ASP A 212 2.43 11.87 -14.20
CA ASP A 212 1.02 12.19 -14.40
C ASP A 212 0.30 11.92 -13.08
N ALA A 213 0.01 13.00 -12.34
CA ALA A 213 -0.62 12.92 -11.02
C ALA A 213 -2.07 12.41 -11.10
N GLY A 214 -2.79 12.72 -12.18
CA GLY A 214 -4.17 12.26 -12.40
C GLY A 214 -4.22 10.75 -12.59
N HIS A 215 -3.42 10.23 -13.53
CA HIS A 215 -3.31 8.77 -13.77
C HIS A 215 -2.82 8.02 -12.52
N LEU A 216 -1.89 8.62 -11.76
CA LEU A 216 -1.39 8.01 -10.53
C LEU A 216 -2.46 7.95 -9.43
N GLY A 217 -3.21 9.04 -9.23
CA GLY A 217 -4.34 9.11 -8.31
C GLY A 217 -5.41 8.08 -8.67
N GLU A 218 -5.80 8.00 -9.94
CA GLU A 218 -6.74 7.00 -10.45
C GLU A 218 -6.31 5.58 -10.05
N ARG A 219 -5.06 5.21 -10.34
CA ARG A 219 -4.54 3.88 -9.97
C ARG A 219 -4.50 3.64 -8.47
N PHE A 220 -4.20 4.65 -7.67
CA PHE A 220 -4.17 4.51 -6.22
C PHE A 220 -5.58 4.30 -5.66
N GLY A 221 -6.56 5.06 -6.16
CA GLY A 221 -7.97 4.87 -5.84
C GLY A 221 -8.49 3.48 -6.21
N LEU A 222 -8.20 3.03 -7.44
CA LEU A 222 -8.57 1.70 -7.92
C LEU A 222 -7.90 0.59 -7.11
N PHE A 223 -6.62 0.72 -6.78
CA PHE A 223 -5.91 -0.24 -5.92
C PHE A 223 -6.54 -0.33 -4.53
N VAL A 224 -6.91 0.80 -3.91
CA VAL A 224 -7.60 0.79 -2.61
C VAL A 224 -8.96 0.09 -2.70
N ILE A 225 -9.71 0.27 -3.80
CA ILE A 225 -10.97 -0.46 -4.03
C ILE A 225 -10.72 -1.98 -4.10
N ILE A 226 -9.67 -2.41 -4.79
CA ILE A 226 -9.30 -3.82 -4.88
C ILE A 226 -8.94 -4.39 -3.48
N VAL A 227 -8.20 -3.64 -2.67
CA VAL A 227 -7.87 -4.04 -1.27
C VAL A 227 -9.11 -4.07 -0.37
N LEU A 228 -10.07 -3.17 -0.55
CA LEU A 228 -11.37 -3.23 0.13
C LEU A 228 -12.19 -4.45 -0.32
N GLY A 229 -12.09 -4.84 -1.59
CA GLY A 229 -12.68 -6.08 -2.11
C GLY A 229 -12.11 -7.31 -1.42
N GLU A 230 -10.79 -7.36 -1.21
CA GLU A 230 -10.13 -8.41 -0.42
C GLU A 230 -10.62 -8.44 1.03
N ALA A 231 -10.82 -7.27 1.66
CA ALA A 231 -11.40 -7.20 3.00
C ALA A 231 -12.83 -7.77 3.05
N MET A 232 -13.63 -7.53 2.02
CA MET A 232 -14.96 -8.13 1.87
C MET A 232 -14.88 -9.65 1.71
N LEU A 233 -13.93 -10.18 0.93
CA LEU A 233 -13.73 -11.61 0.74
C LEU A 233 -13.41 -12.32 2.07
N GLN A 234 -12.57 -11.73 2.92
CA GLN A 234 -12.26 -12.30 4.24
C GLN A 234 -13.46 -12.32 5.17
N LEU A 235 -14.24 -11.23 5.21
CA LEU A 235 -15.49 -11.17 5.98
C LEU A 235 -16.48 -12.24 5.50
N VAL A 236 -16.73 -12.32 4.19
CA VAL A 236 -17.64 -13.31 3.61
C VAL A 236 -17.14 -14.73 3.84
N GLY A 237 -15.84 -14.98 3.69
CA GLY A 237 -15.23 -16.28 3.95
C GLY A 237 -15.38 -16.74 5.40
N ALA A 238 -15.21 -15.83 6.36
CA ALA A 238 -15.41 -16.12 7.77
C ALA A 238 -16.88 -16.47 8.07
N VAL A 239 -17.83 -15.69 7.53
CA VAL A 239 -19.27 -15.97 7.68
C VAL A 239 -19.67 -17.28 7.00
N ALA A 240 -19.13 -17.57 5.81
CA ALA A 240 -19.44 -18.77 5.06
C ALA A 240 -18.96 -20.06 5.75
N ALA A 241 -18.00 -19.97 6.68
CA ALA A 241 -17.53 -21.10 7.47
C ALA A 241 -18.46 -21.42 8.67
N ILE A 242 -19.45 -20.59 8.97
CA ILE A 242 -20.37 -20.77 10.11
C ILE A 242 -21.53 -21.69 9.70
N GLU A 243 -21.72 -22.79 10.43
CA GLU A 243 -22.75 -23.80 10.10
C GLU A 243 -24.18 -23.32 10.37
N ASP A 244 -24.42 -22.57 11.47
CA ASP A 244 -25.74 -22.02 11.81
C ASP A 244 -25.72 -20.50 11.96
N TRP A 245 -26.40 -19.82 11.04
CA TRP A 245 -26.51 -18.37 10.94
C TRP A 245 -27.93 -17.86 11.26
N ARG A 246 -28.83 -18.74 11.74
CA ARG A 246 -30.25 -18.40 11.92
C ARG A 246 -30.44 -17.29 12.96
N PRO A 247 -31.13 -16.19 12.61
CA PRO A 247 -31.52 -15.17 13.58
C PRO A 247 -32.41 -15.81 14.67
N GLY A 248 -31.94 -15.82 15.92
CA GLY A 248 -32.66 -16.40 17.06
C GLY A 248 -32.02 -17.64 17.69
N GLY A 249 -30.97 -18.22 17.08
CA GLY A 249 -30.01 -19.04 17.82
C GLY A 249 -29.14 -18.17 18.74
N GLY A 250 -28.50 -18.77 19.76
CA GLY A 250 -27.83 -18.05 20.87
C GLY A 250 -27.02 -16.80 20.47
N GLU A 251 -26.14 -16.91 19.48
CA GLU A 251 -25.24 -15.82 19.06
C GLU A 251 -25.61 -15.17 17.70
N GLY A 252 -26.69 -15.62 17.06
CA GLY A 252 -27.04 -15.21 15.69
C GLY A 252 -27.29 -13.71 15.52
N TRP A 253 -27.77 -13.03 16.57
CA TRP A 253 -27.99 -11.58 16.54
C TRP A 253 -26.69 -10.78 16.60
N LEU A 254 -25.68 -11.28 17.30
CA LEU A 254 -24.36 -10.66 17.39
C LEU A 254 -23.58 -10.87 16.09
N LEU A 255 -23.73 -12.03 15.44
CA LEU A 255 -23.21 -12.26 14.11
C LEU A 255 -23.84 -11.27 13.10
N LEU A 256 -25.16 -11.14 13.10
CA LEU A 256 -25.85 -10.17 12.23
C LEU A 256 -25.34 -8.74 12.47
N LEU A 257 -25.22 -8.33 13.74
CA LEU A 257 -24.69 -7.02 14.11
C LEU A 257 -23.26 -6.83 13.60
N THR A 258 -22.41 -7.85 13.73
CA THR A 258 -21.02 -7.83 13.26
C THR A 258 -20.96 -7.67 11.75
N VAL A 259 -21.71 -8.48 11.00
CA VAL A 259 -21.73 -8.44 9.52
C VAL A 259 -22.23 -7.09 9.01
N VAL A 260 -23.35 -6.59 9.57
CA VAL A 260 -23.89 -5.28 9.18
C VAL A 260 -22.92 -4.16 9.53
N SER A 261 -22.33 -4.18 10.73
CA SER A 261 -21.34 -3.17 11.16
C SER A 261 -20.07 -3.22 10.32
N ALA A 262 -19.58 -4.41 9.99
CA ALA A 262 -18.41 -4.61 9.14
C ALA A 262 -18.66 -4.11 7.72
N PHE A 263 -19.82 -4.42 7.14
CA PHE A 263 -20.22 -3.92 5.83
C PHE A 263 -20.33 -2.39 5.83
N LEU A 264 -20.96 -1.80 6.85
CA LEU A 264 -21.07 -0.35 7.02
C LEU A 264 -19.69 0.31 7.22
N LEU A 265 -18.77 -0.33 7.94
CA LEU A 265 -17.40 0.13 8.06
C LEU A 265 -16.73 0.14 6.68
N LEU A 266 -16.72 -0.98 5.96
CA LEU A 266 -16.06 -1.09 4.65
C LEU A 266 -16.61 -0.10 3.62
N ILE A 267 -17.94 0.07 3.54
CA ILE A 267 -18.54 1.04 2.61
C ILE A 267 -18.24 2.50 3.03
N THR A 268 -18.09 2.76 4.33
CA THR A 268 -17.69 4.08 4.82
C THR A 268 -16.24 4.38 4.49
N LEU A 269 -15.32 3.41 4.68
CA LEU A 269 -13.92 3.54 4.29
C LEU A 269 -13.80 3.75 2.77
N TRP A 270 -14.55 3.00 1.97
CA TRP A 270 -14.67 3.23 0.53
C TRP A 270 -15.11 4.66 0.20
N GLY A 271 -16.19 5.13 0.83
CA GLY A 271 -16.74 6.46 0.60
C GLY A 271 -15.76 7.58 0.96
N LEU A 272 -15.04 7.44 2.07
CA LEU A 272 -13.97 8.36 2.47
C LEU A 272 -12.80 8.35 1.46
N ASN A 273 -12.39 7.17 1.00
CA ASN A 273 -11.28 7.03 0.07
C ASN A 273 -11.55 7.71 -1.28
N VAL A 274 -12.72 7.44 -1.85
CA VAL A 274 -13.10 7.97 -3.17
C VAL A 274 -13.26 9.49 -3.14
N ARG A 275 -13.77 10.06 -2.04
CA ARG A 275 -14.07 11.50 -1.96
C ARG A 275 -12.91 12.35 -1.45
N HIS A 276 -12.03 11.79 -0.64
CA HIS A 276 -11.10 12.61 0.16
C HIS A 276 -9.67 12.10 0.21
N ALA A 277 -9.38 10.89 -0.30
CA ALA A 277 -8.03 10.35 -0.28
C ALA A 277 -7.37 10.38 -1.67
N PHE A 278 -7.74 9.48 -2.58
CA PHE A 278 -6.98 9.25 -3.82
C PHE A 278 -7.78 9.34 -5.12
N ALA A 279 -9.12 9.40 -5.10
CA ALA A 279 -9.92 9.35 -6.33
C ALA A 279 -10.43 10.73 -6.85
N GLU A 280 -10.10 11.84 -6.18
CA GLU A 280 -10.23 13.21 -6.74
C GLU A 280 -8.86 13.72 -7.18
N GLU A 281 -8.80 14.79 -7.99
CA GLU A 281 -7.55 15.50 -8.34
C GLU A 281 -6.79 15.91 -7.08
N THR A 282 -5.89 15.05 -6.61
CA THR A 282 -5.09 15.32 -5.42
C THR A 282 -4.03 16.34 -5.76
N HIS A 283 -4.08 17.48 -5.08
CA HIS A 283 -3.13 18.58 -5.26
C HIS A 283 -1.82 18.36 -4.48
N PHE A 284 -1.68 17.22 -3.77
CA PHE A 284 -0.55 16.93 -2.90
C PHE A 284 0.66 16.43 -3.68
N PRO A 285 1.89 16.79 -3.26
CA PRO A 285 3.09 16.29 -3.90
C PRO A 285 3.21 14.76 -3.73
N PRO A 286 3.76 14.03 -4.72
CA PRO A 286 3.93 12.57 -4.67
C PRO A 286 4.66 12.06 -3.41
N ALA A 287 5.56 12.87 -2.86
CA ALA A 287 6.31 12.54 -1.65
C ALA A 287 5.44 12.36 -0.40
N LEU A 288 4.28 13.03 -0.33
CA LEU A 288 3.30 12.85 0.75
C LEU A 288 2.26 11.78 0.39
N LEU A 289 1.91 11.72 -0.89
CA LEU A 289 0.83 10.88 -1.39
C LEU A 289 1.20 9.38 -1.35
N LEU A 290 2.43 9.03 -1.68
CA LEU A 290 2.95 7.65 -1.61
C LEU A 290 2.91 7.05 -0.19
N PRO A 291 3.51 7.66 0.85
CA PRO A 291 3.45 7.11 2.20
C PRO A 291 2.01 7.10 2.75
N ALA A 292 1.19 8.10 2.41
CA ALA A 292 -0.23 8.10 2.77
C ALA A 292 -0.96 6.90 2.17
N HIS A 293 -0.69 6.56 0.90
CA HIS A 293 -1.26 5.39 0.24
C HIS A 293 -0.87 4.09 0.94
N PHE A 294 0.41 3.91 1.26
CA PHE A 294 0.87 2.74 2.03
C PHE A 294 0.14 2.59 3.36
N VAL A 295 0.01 3.69 4.13
CA VAL A 295 -0.71 3.66 5.41
C VAL A 295 -2.17 3.28 5.21
N VAL A 296 -2.84 3.81 4.19
CA VAL A 296 -4.24 3.47 3.87
C VAL A 296 -4.41 2.00 3.54
N ILE A 297 -3.61 1.44 2.62
CA ILE A 297 -3.77 0.04 2.21
C ILE A 297 -3.40 -0.91 3.37
N ALA A 298 -2.36 -0.61 4.14
CA ALA A 298 -1.97 -1.40 5.30
C ALA A 298 -3.06 -1.37 6.38
N SER A 299 -3.66 -0.20 6.60
CA SER A 299 -4.79 -0.02 7.53
C SER A 299 -6.00 -0.86 7.13
N ILE A 300 -6.38 -0.86 5.85
CA ILE A 300 -7.50 -1.67 5.36
C ILE A 300 -7.19 -3.16 5.52
N THR A 301 -5.95 -3.58 5.27
CA THR A 301 -5.55 -4.98 5.43
C THR A 301 -5.55 -5.43 6.90
N THR A 302 -5.13 -4.60 7.85
CA THR A 302 -5.25 -4.95 9.28
C THR A 302 -6.70 -4.97 9.76
N VAL A 303 -7.55 -4.09 9.21
CA VAL A 303 -9.00 -4.12 9.44
C VAL A 303 -9.60 -5.40 8.88
N ALA A 304 -9.24 -5.80 7.65
CA ALA A 304 -9.71 -7.04 7.04
C ALA A 304 -9.45 -8.27 7.91
N ALA A 305 -8.21 -8.41 8.40
CA ALA A 305 -7.82 -9.51 9.26
C ALA A 305 -8.61 -9.53 10.59
N GLY A 306 -8.85 -8.34 11.17
CA GLY A 306 -9.67 -8.21 12.38
C GLY A 306 -11.15 -8.52 12.15
N LEU A 307 -11.71 -8.12 11.01
CA LEU A 307 -13.10 -8.38 10.64
C LEU A 307 -13.37 -9.88 10.44
N GLY A 308 -12.43 -10.61 9.83
CA GLY A 308 -12.52 -12.07 9.70
C GLY A 308 -12.59 -12.75 11.07
N ALA A 309 -11.73 -12.37 12.01
CA ALA A 309 -11.75 -12.87 13.39
C ALA A 309 -13.04 -12.49 14.14
N ALA A 310 -13.51 -11.26 13.98
CA ALA A 310 -14.74 -10.79 14.63
C ALA A 310 -16.00 -11.51 14.13
N ALA A 311 -16.05 -11.82 12.84
CA ALA A 311 -17.15 -12.58 12.26
C ALA A 311 -17.15 -14.04 12.73
N ALA A 312 -15.97 -14.66 12.88
CA ALA A 312 -15.84 -16.04 13.36
C ALA A 312 -16.25 -16.23 14.83
N GLY A 313 -16.05 -15.22 15.68
CA GLY A 313 -16.41 -15.24 17.11
C GLY A 313 -17.10 -13.94 17.55
N SER A 314 -18.32 -13.70 17.09
CA SER A 314 -19.01 -12.41 17.29
C SER A 314 -19.42 -12.12 18.73
N ALA A 315 -19.69 -13.15 19.52
CA ALA A 315 -20.00 -13.03 20.94
C ALA A 315 -18.74 -13.04 21.83
N ASP A 316 -17.65 -13.60 21.32
CA ASP A 316 -16.39 -13.73 22.03
C ASP A 316 -15.62 -12.42 22.12
N HIS A 317 -14.65 -12.39 23.02
CA HIS A 317 -13.66 -11.34 23.08
C HIS A 317 -12.57 -11.58 22.03
N LEU A 318 -12.28 -10.56 21.23
CA LEU A 318 -11.15 -10.62 20.32
C LEU A 318 -9.83 -10.68 21.08
N ASN A 319 -8.86 -11.39 20.51
CA ASN A 319 -7.51 -11.36 21.02
C ASN A 319 -6.97 -9.90 21.07
N PRO A 320 -6.16 -9.55 22.08
CA PRO A 320 -5.60 -8.20 22.20
C PRO A 320 -4.86 -7.72 20.95
N SER A 321 -4.01 -8.56 20.32
CA SER A 321 -3.24 -8.12 19.16
C SER A 321 -4.14 -7.85 17.94
N SER A 322 -5.10 -8.73 17.65
CA SER A 322 -6.09 -8.52 16.58
C SER A 322 -6.94 -7.28 16.82
N THR A 323 -7.34 -7.03 18.07
CA THR A 323 -8.06 -5.81 18.46
C THR A 323 -7.24 -4.55 18.16
N TRP A 324 -6.00 -4.49 18.64
CA TRP A 324 -5.13 -3.34 18.44
C TRP A 324 -4.80 -3.10 16.97
N LEU A 325 -4.61 -4.15 16.18
CA LEU A 325 -4.39 -4.06 14.74
C LEU A 325 -5.61 -3.52 14.00
N MET A 326 -6.80 -3.99 14.34
CA MET A 326 -8.05 -3.54 13.72
C MET A 326 -8.37 -2.10 14.10
N CYS A 327 -8.36 -1.77 15.40
CA CYS A 327 -8.61 -0.42 15.89
C CYS A 327 -7.55 0.57 15.41
N GLY A 328 -6.27 0.18 15.48
CA GLY A 328 -5.15 0.98 14.99
C GLY A 328 -5.23 1.22 13.49
N GLY A 329 -5.65 0.21 12.71
CA GLY A 329 -5.92 0.34 11.28
C GLY A 329 -7.01 1.37 10.98
N VAL A 330 -8.18 1.27 11.62
CA VAL A 330 -9.24 2.28 11.45
C VAL A 330 -8.73 3.67 11.81
N SER A 331 -8.09 3.84 12.97
CA SER A 331 -7.54 5.14 13.39
C SER A 331 -6.52 5.71 12.41
N ALA A 332 -5.60 4.87 11.89
CA ALA A 332 -4.59 5.30 10.94
C ALA A 332 -5.20 5.71 9.59
N PHE A 333 -6.18 4.95 9.07
CA PHE A 333 -6.93 5.33 7.88
C PHE A 333 -7.63 6.68 8.07
N LEU A 334 -8.39 6.82 9.15
CA LEU A 334 -9.13 8.04 9.49
C LEU A 334 -8.20 9.25 9.67
N LEU A 335 -7.03 9.04 10.27
CA LEU A 335 -5.98 10.06 10.41
C LEU A 335 -5.43 10.50 9.06
N VAL A 336 -5.12 9.57 8.15
CA VAL A 336 -4.64 9.92 6.80
C VAL A 336 -5.68 10.76 6.07
N VAL A 337 -6.95 10.36 6.08
CA VAL A 337 -8.04 11.17 5.49
C VAL A 337 -8.12 12.55 6.15
N ASN A 338 -7.95 12.64 7.47
CA ASN A 338 -8.00 13.91 8.19
C ASN A 338 -6.82 14.83 7.82
N LEU A 339 -5.63 14.28 7.56
CA LEU A 339 -4.44 15.02 7.13
C LEU A 339 -4.53 15.49 5.67
N LEU A 340 -5.21 14.72 4.81
CA LEU A 340 -5.41 15.07 3.40
C LEU A 340 -6.53 16.09 3.19
N VAL A 341 -7.47 16.24 4.13
CA VAL A 341 -8.52 17.25 4.05
C VAL A 341 -8.11 18.54 4.78
N THR A 342 -8.20 19.68 4.09
CA THR A 342 -7.90 21.01 4.65
C THR A 342 -8.76 21.35 5.88
N HIS A 343 -8.29 22.29 6.70
CA HIS A 343 -8.90 22.60 8.01
C HIS A 343 -10.37 23.04 7.88
N THR A 344 -11.29 22.14 8.25
CA THR A 344 -12.72 22.42 8.38
C THR A 344 -13.11 22.71 9.83
N ARG A 345 -14.23 23.43 10.02
CA ARG A 345 -14.79 23.81 11.33
C ARG A 345 -15.11 22.62 12.24
N LEU A 346 -15.32 21.42 11.68
CA LEU A 346 -15.65 20.19 12.42
C LEU A 346 -14.42 19.31 12.73
N TRP A 347 -13.22 19.88 12.77
CA TRP A 347 -11.99 19.15 13.15
C TRP A 347 -12.06 18.41 14.51
N PRO A 348 -12.74 18.90 15.57
CA PRO A 348 -12.78 18.17 16.85
C PRO A 348 -13.54 16.85 16.72
N VAL A 349 -14.62 16.80 15.92
CA VAL A 349 -15.38 15.58 15.63
C VAL A 349 -14.49 14.56 14.93
N ARG A 350 -13.67 15.01 13.98
CA ARG A 350 -12.69 14.15 13.28
C ARG A 350 -11.60 13.65 14.21
N ALA A 351 -11.10 14.48 15.13
CA ALA A 351 -10.14 14.05 16.13
C ALA A 351 -10.73 12.99 17.07
N VAL A 352 -11.98 13.16 17.53
CA VAL A 352 -12.69 12.14 18.32
C VAL A 352 -12.87 10.86 17.52
N ALA A 353 -13.27 10.94 16.25
CA ALA A 353 -13.41 9.76 15.38
C ALA A 353 -12.08 8.98 15.22
N VAL A 354 -10.94 9.67 15.14
CA VAL A 354 -9.61 9.05 15.09
C VAL A 354 -9.23 8.40 16.42
N LEU A 355 -9.56 9.03 17.56
CA LEU A 355 -9.17 8.52 18.88
C LEU A 355 -10.10 7.42 19.41
N LEU A 356 -11.37 7.42 19.00
CA LEU A 356 -12.39 6.49 19.51
C LEU A 356 -12.01 5.01 19.33
N PRO A 357 -11.53 4.53 18.16
CA PRO A 357 -11.05 3.15 18.02
C PRO A 357 -9.94 2.78 19.02
N LEU A 358 -9.00 3.69 19.30
CA LEU A 358 -7.91 3.45 20.25
C LEU A 358 -8.42 3.32 21.68
N VAL A 359 -9.40 4.15 22.06
CA VAL A 359 -10.07 4.04 23.36
C VAL A 359 -10.81 2.71 23.48
N VAL A 360 -11.50 2.28 22.42
CA VAL A 360 -12.17 0.97 22.37
C VAL A 360 -11.17 -0.17 22.52
N ALA A 361 -9.99 -0.09 21.91
CA ALA A 361 -8.96 -1.12 22.04
C ALA A 361 -8.51 -1.33 23.49
N VAL A 362 -8.52 -0.29 24.33
CA VAL A 362 -8.21 -0.39 25.76
C VAL A 362 -9.31 -1.12 26.53
N VAL A 363 -10.58 -0.91 26.15
CA VAL A 363 -11.74 -1.53 26.82
C VAL A 363 -12.24 -2.82 26.17
N ALA A 364 -11.65 -3.22 25.06
CA ALA A 364 -11.99 -4.42 24.30
C ALA A 364 -12.00 -5.74 25.12
N PRO A 365 -11.15 -5.95 26.15
CA PRO A 365 -11.22 -7.16 26.97
C PRO A 365 -12.57 -7.38 27.66
N TRP A 366 -13.42 -6.35 27.73
CA TRP A 366 -14.75 -6.41 28.33
C TRP A 366 -15.89 -6.32 27.32
N LEU A 367 -15.59 -6.28 26.02
CA LEU A 367 -16.57 -6.08 24.96
C LEU A 367 -16.57 -7.27 24.01
N PRO A 368 -17.75 -7.71 23.54
CA PRO A 368 -17.82 -8.71 22.48
C PRO A 368 -17.32 -8.10 21.16
N ALA A 369 -16.79 -8.93 20.27
CA ALA A 369 -16.27 -8.53 18.97
C ALA A 369 -17.28 -7.69 18.18
N ALA A 370 -18.56 -8.06 18.23
CA ALA A 370 -19.65 -7.33 17.58
C ALA A 370 -19.71 -5.85 17.98
N VAL A 371 -19.58 -5.55 19.28
CA VAL A 371 -19.64 -4.17 19.80
C VAL A 371 -18.43 -3.38 19.33
N ILE A 372 -17.24 -3.99 19.31
CA ILE A 372 -16.02 -3.35 18.82
C ILE A 372 -16.23 -2.90 17.36
N VAL A 373 -16.65 -3.82 16.49
CA VAL A 373 -16.88 -3.52 15.06
C VAL A 373 -17.95 -2.45 14.88
N THR A 374 -19.03 -2.46 15.66
CA THR A 374 -20.05 -1.40 15.64
C THR A 374 -19.47 -0.04 16.00
N VAL A 375 -18.65 0.07 17.05
CA VAL A 375 -18.05 1.36 17.42
C VAL A 375 -17.08 1.86 16.34
N LEU A 376 -16.33 0.97 15.69
CA LEU A 376 -15.47 1.33 14.56
C LEU A 376 -16.28 1.90 13.38
N ALA A 377 -17.41 1.26 13.05
CA ALA A 377 -18.31 1.74 12.00
C ALA A 377 -18.90 3.12 12.35
N VAL A 378 -19.29 3.34 13.61
CA VAL A 378 -19.79 4.64 14.10
C VAL A 378 -18.71 5.71 14.03
N ALA A 379 -17.46 5.39 14.41
CA ALA A 379 -16.34 6.32 14.33
C ALA A 379 -16.09 6.79 12.89
N ALA A 380 -15.97 5.84 11.97
CA ALA A 380 -15.76 6.13 10.55
C ALA A 380 -16.95 6.92 9.97
N GLY A 381 -18.18 6.52 10.31
CA GLY A 381 -19.40 7.19 9.87
C GLY A 381 -19.50 8.63 10.38
N GLY A 382 -19.09 8.87 11.63
CA GLY A 382 -19.01 10.21 12.22
C GLY A 382 -18.04 11.13 11.46
N GLN A 383 -16.87 10.63 11.08
CA GLN A 383 -15.94 11.39 10.24
C GLN A 383 -16.54 11.66 8.85
N LEU A 384 -17.11 10.67 8.19
CA LEU A 384 -17.73 10.82 6.88
C LEU A 384 -18.85 11.88 6.91
N MET A 385 -19.76 11.80 7.89
CA MET A 385 -20.85 12.77 8.05
C MET A 385 -20.34 14.19 8.35
N SER A 386 -19.26 14.32 9.13
CA SER A 386 -18.64 15.63 9.40
C SER A 386 -18.09 16.28 8.13
N LEU A 387 -17.54 15.49 7.21
CA LEU A 387 -17.03 15.99 5.93
C LEU A 387 -18.16 16.34 4.95
N PHE A 388 -19.23 15.53 4.93
CA PHE A 388 -20.43 15.82 4.16
C PHE A 388 -21.15 17.10 4.58
N ALA A 389 -21.24 17.36 5.89
CA ALA A 389 -21.91 18.53 6.42
C ALA A 389 -21.24 19.84 5.95
N VAL A 390 -19.91 19.83 5.83
CA VAL A 390 -19.13 20.99 5.34
C VAL A 390 -19.34 21.20 3.84
N SER A 391 -19.31 20.12 3.05
CA SER A 391 -19.54 20.22 1.59
C SER A 391 -20.91 20.82 1.22
N ARG A 392 -21.92 20.69 2.10
CA ARG A 392 -23.24 21.31 1.93
C ARG A 392 -23.33 22.76 2.40
N SER A 393 -22.47 23.22 3.31
CA SER A 393 -22.50 24.62 3.79
C SER A 393 -21.81 25.59 2.85
N ASP A 394 -20.91 25.09 2.00
CA ASP A 394 -20.13 25.90 1.06
C ASP A 394 -20.79 26.01 -0.34
N LYS A 395 -21.98 25.40 -0.52
CA LYS A 395 -22.86 25.54 -1.68
C LYS A 395 -24.08 26.36 -1.29
#